data_AF-A0A8D2LP11-F1
#
_entry.id   AF-A0A8D2LP11-F1
#
_cell.length_a   1.000
_cell.length_b   1.000
_cell.length_c   1.000
_cell.angle_alpha   90.00
_cell.angle_beta   90.00
_cell.angle_gamma   90.00
#
_symmetry.space_group_name_H-M   'P 1'
#
loop_
_entity.id
_entity.type
_entity.pdbx_description
1 polymer ?
#
loop_
_entity_poly.entity_id
_entity_poly.type
_entity_poly.pdbx_seq_one_letter_code
_entity_poly.pdbx_strand_id
1 'polypeptide(L)'
;MWGFSKDFGMCGIRVGVLYTRNCMIRKAINQLAGFHGCPGPVQHVLRQFLSDREWLNNVFFPTNKRRLKEAQNILVDGLSEIDIPVFKSSGGLYVWADFRKFLKSQTFEAEIDLWWKILDEKILISPGKAFYCYEPGWFRLVFSDSVDKIYLCIQRLQQMLHAEMSKSISNSSSPKENKHTDLDDVSTNYVSVDDVSEGYAHLKKIAVF
;
A
#
# COMPACT_ATOMS: atom_id res chain seq x y z
N MET A 1 -17.41 9.99 -9.00
CA MET A 1 -17.88 9.12 -7.89
C MET A 1 -17.25 9.61 -6.61
N TRP A 2 -17.91 9.43 -5.48
CA TRP A 2 -17.42 9.83 -4.16
C TRP A 2 -17.94 8.84 -3.10
N GLY A 3 -17.35 8.80 -1.91
CA GLY A 3 -17.89 7.99 -0.81
C GLY A 3 -17.19 8.24 0.51
N PHE A 4 -17.80 7.76 1.60
CA PHE A 4 -17.35 8.02 2.97
C PHE A 4 -16.13 7.21 3.41
N SER A 5 -15.69 6.26 2.57
CA SER A 5 -14.71 5.26 2.97
C SER A 5 -13.32 5.82 3.26
N LYS A 6 -12.95 6.92 2.61
CA LYS A 6 -11.58 7.47 2.66
C LYS A 6 -11.55 8.80 3.41
N ASP A 7 -12.32 9.78 2.94
CA ASP A 7 -12.33 11.13 3.53
C ASP A 7 -12.82 11.14 4.99
N PHE A 8 -13.73 10.23 5.33
CA PHE A 8 -14.32 10.09 6.66
C PHE A 8 -13.85 8.85 7.43
N GLY A 9 -13.01 7.99 6.84
CA GLY A 9 -12.58 6.73 7.45
C GLY A 9 -13.71 5.72 7.70
N MET A 10 -14.89 5.91 7.10
CA MET A 10 -16.08 5.06 7.34
C MET A 10 -16.19 3.96 6.28
N CYS A 11 -15.14 3.17 6.07
CA CYS A 11 -15.13 2.15 5.02
C CYS A 11 -16.22 1.08 5.20
N GLY A 12 -16.58 0.75 6.45
CA GLY A 12 -17.61 -0.22 6.80
C GLY A 12 -19.05 0.21 6.51
N ILE A 13 -19.32 1.51 6.29
CA ILE A 13 -20.69 2.01 6.08
C ILE A 13 -21.22 1.73 4.67
N ARG A 14 -20.33 1.39 3.74
CA ARG A 14 -20.63 0.97 2.36
C ARG A 14 -21.48 1.97 1.55
N VAL A 15 -21.29 3.27 1.77
CA VAL A 15 -21.99 4.32 1.01
C VAL A 15 -21.09 4.97 -0.02
N GLY A 16 -21.52 4.86 -1.28
CA GLY A 16 -20.96 5.55 -2.44
C GLY A 16 -22.00 6.44 -3.12
N VAL A 17 -21.52 7.49 -3.78
CA VAL A 17 -22.33 8.48 -4.48
C VAL A 17 -21.82 8.61 -5.92
N LEU A 18 -22.72 8.42 -6.86
CA LEU A 18 -22.50 8.77 -8.26
C LEU A 18 -23.21 10.09 -8.56
N TYR A 19 -22.43 11.13 -8.84
CA TYR A 19 -22.93 12.37 -9.39
C TYR A 19 -22.74 12.38 -10.91
N THR A 20 -23.83 12.57 -11.66
CA THR A 20 -23.81 12.71 -13.12
C THR A 20 -24.85 13.72 -13.59
N ARG A 21 -24.50 14.49 -14.62
CA ARG A 21 -25.44 15.40 -15.32
C ARG A 21 -26.22 14.68 -16.42
N ASN A 22 -25.77 13.49 -16.84
CA ASN A 22 -26.41 12.72 -17.89
C ASN A 22 -27.66 12.00 -17.33
N CYS A 23 -28.83 12.38 -17.83
CA CYS A 23 -30.11 11.83 -17.39
C CYS A 23 -30.29 10.35 -17.72
N MET A 24 -29.70 9.87 -18.82
CA MET A 24 -29.76 8.46 -19.23
C MET A 24 -28.94 7.59 -18.29
N ILE A 25 -27.73 8.03 -17.91
CA ILE A 25 -26.92 7.33 -16.91
C ILE A 25 -27.65 7.27 -15.57
N ARG A 26 -28.22 8.39 -15.12
CA ARG A 26 -28.99 8.42 -13.86
C ARG A 26 -30.19 7.46 -13.88
N LYS A 27 -30.94 7.43 -14.99
CA LYS A 27 -32.07 6.50 -15.17
C LYS A 27 -31.61 5.05 -15.13
N ALA A 28 -30.53 4.70 -15.85
CA ALA A 28 -29.98 3.36 -15.88
C ALA A 28 -29.51 2.90 -14.50
N ILE A 29 -28.76 3.72 -13.78
CA ILE A 29 -28.27 3.39 -12.43
C ILE A 29 -29.41 3.28 -11.42
N ASN A 30 -30.46 4.09 -11.54
CA ASN A 30 -31.64 3.97 -10.69
C ASN A 30 -32.36 2.63 -10.85
N GLN A 31 -32.28 1.96 -12.00
CA GLN A 31 -32.82 0.60 -12.15
C GLN A 31 -32.05 -0.42 -11.30
N LEU A 32 -30.79 -0.14 -10.97
CA LEU A 32 -29.94 -1.00 -10.14
C LEU A 32 -30.07 -0.67 -8.63
N ALA A 33 -30.72 0.43 -8.28
CA ALA A 33 -30.83 0.90 -6.90
C ALA A 33 -31.63 -0.08 -6.00
N GLY A 34 -32.47 -0.95 -6.56
CA GLY A 34 -33.17 -2.00 -5.81
C GLY A 34 -32.24 -2.99 -5.13
N PHE A 35 -31.07 -3.27 -5.71
CA PHE A 35 -30.09 -4.23 -5.17
C PHE A 35 -28.93 -3.55 -4.43
N HIS A 36 -28.65 -2.29 -4.74
CA HIS A 36 -27.49 -1.55 -4.23
C HIS A 36 -27.88 -0.28 -3.47
N GLY A 37 -29.14 -0.19 -3.04
CA GLY A 37 -29.65 0.93 -2.28
C GLY A 37 -28.96 1.08 -0.92
N CYS A 38 -28.73 2.32 -0.51
CA CYS A 38 -28.24 2.62 0.83
C CYS A 38 -29.37 2.35 1.86
N PRO A 39 -29.14 1.58 2.94
CA PRO A 39 -30.17 1.33 3.95
C PRO A 39 -30.69 2.62 4.59
N GLY A 40 -32.01 2.72 4.80
CA GLY A 40 -32.66 3.91 5.38
C GLY A 40 -32.03 4.41 6.70
N PRO A 41 -31.74 3.52 7.68
CA PRO A 41 -31.06 3.93 8.92
C PRO A 41 -29.68 4.55 8.68
N VAL A 42 -28.90 3.99 7.75
CA VAL A 42 -27.58 4.54 7.36
C VAL A 42 -27.75 5.92 6.72
N GLN A 43 -28.73 6.09 5.83
CA GLN A 43 -29.04 7.39 5.24
C GLN A 43 -29.40 8.43 6.32
N HIS A 44 -30.18 8.05 7.32
CA HIS A 44 -30.57 8.95 8.41
C HIS A 44 -29.35 9.43 9.22
N VAL A 45 -28.48 8.50 9.65
CA VAL A 45 -27.26 8.85 10.40
C VAL A 45 -26.34 9.74 9.57
N LEU A 46 -26.10 9.37 8.31
CA LEU A 46 -25.25 10.16 7.41
C LEU A 46 -25.83 11.55 7.13
N ARG A 47 -27.16 11.68 7.04
CA ARG A 47 -27.82 12.98 6.93
C ARG A 47 -27.53 13.85 8.14
N GLN A 48 -27.68 13.34 9.36
CA GLN A 48 -27.40 14.12 10.57
C GLN A 48 -25.94 14.54 10.62
N PHE A 49 -25.03 13.58 10.41
CA PHE A 49 -23.59 13.82 10.37
C PHE A 49 -23.19 14.88 9.33
N LEU A 50 -23.72 14.80 8.11
CA LEU A 50 -23.45 15.78 7.07
C LEU A 50 -24.13 17.13 7.35
N SER A 51 -25.22 17.19 8.11
CA SER A 51 -25.92 18.46 8.36
C SER A 51 -25.11 19.41 9.24
N ASP A 52 -24.19 18.90 10.06
CA ASP A 52 -23.30 19.70 10.90
C ASP A 52 -22.13 20.28 10.08
N ARG A 53 -22.44 21.33 9.29
CA ARG A 53 -21.44 22.01 8.44
C ARG A 53 -20.40 22.77 9.24
N GLU A 54 -20.76 23.28 10.41
CA GLU A 54 -19.86 24.07 11.24
C GLU A 54 -18.74 23.18 11.80
N TRP A 55 -19.08 22.04 12.40
CA TRP A 55 -18.10 21.08 12.88
C TRP A 55 -17.26 20.51 11.74
N LEU A 56 -17.89 20.16 10.60
CA LEU A 56 -17.17 19.63 9.44
C LEU A 56 -16.09 20.59 8.92
N ASN A 57 -16.47 21.85 8.70
CA ASN A 57 -15.60 22.85 8.08
C ASN A 57 -14.55 23.39 9.05
N ASN A 58 -14.90 23.59 10.32
CA ASN A 58 -14.02 24.26 11.28
C ASN A 58 -13.21 23.28 12.13
N VAL A 59 -13.64 22.02 12.25
CA VAL A 59 -12.99 21.03 13.13
C VAL A 59 -12.51 19.82 12.35
N PHE A 60 -13.42 19.07 11.71
CA PHE A 60 -13.09 17.77 11.12
C PHE A 60 -12.09 17.87 9.97
N PHE A 61 -12.41 18.62 8.90
CA PHE A 61 -11.54 18.69 7.73
C PHE A 61 -10.17 19.33 8.03
N PRO A 62 -10.07 20.44 8.79
CA PRO A 62 -8.77 21.01 9.17
C PRO A 62 -7.94 20.03 9.99
N THR A 63 -8.54 19.36 10.97
CA THR A 63 -7.84 18.38 11.82
C THR A 63 -7.38 17.16 11.03
N ASN A 64 -8.26 16.60 10.19
CA ASN A 64 -7.93 15.44 9.37
C ASN A 64 -6.79 15.76 8.39
N LYS A 65 -6.88 16.90 7.68
CA LYS A 65 -5.84 17.34 6.75
C LYS A 65 -4.50 17.57 7.46
N ARG A 66 -4.51 18.23 8.63
CA ARG A 66 -3.29 18.47 9.42
C ARG A 66 -2.63 17.16 9.83
N ARG A 67 -3.39 16.22 10.42
CA ARG A 67 -2.86 14.92 10.87
C ARG A 67 -2.34 14.07 9.73
N LEU A 68 -3.07 14.00 8.61
CA LEU A 68 -2.61 13.29 7.42
C LEU A 68 -1.32 13.91 6.86
N LYS A 69 -1.21 15.25 6.89
CA LYS A 69 0.00 15.93 6.42
C LYS A 69 1.20 15.67 7.33
N GLU A 70 1.00 15.71 8.65
CA GLU A 70 2.02 15.37 9.64
C GLU A 70 2.52 13.92 9.43
N ALA A 71 1.61 12.95 9.34
CA ALA A 71 1.95 11.55 9.10
C ALA A 71 2.65 11.31 7.75
N GLN A 72 2.18 11.96 6.68
CA GLN A 72 2.84 11.91 5.37
C GLN A 72 4.28 12.43 5.47
N ASN A 73 4.49 13.58 6.11
CA ASN A 73 5.81 14.18 6.23
C ASN A 73 6.76 13.25 7.01
N ILE A 74 6.33 12.69 8.15
CA ILE A 74 7.14 11.73 8.92
C ILE A 74 7.59 10.56 8.05
N LEU A 75 6.67 9.96 7.28
CA LEU A 75 7.01 8.85 6.39
C LEU A 75 7.97 9.29 5.28
N VAL A 76 7.71 10.42 4.62
CA VAL A 76 8.54 10.91 3.50
C VAL A 76 9.94 11.26 3.97
N ASP A 77 10.06 11.96 5.09
CA ASP A 77 11.34 12.38 5.65
C ASP A 77 12.16 11.15 6.07
N GLY A 78 11.54 10.20 6.78
CA GLY A 78 12.21 8.96 7.19
C GLY A 78 12.60 8.04 6.03
N LEU A 79 11.79 7.97 4.96
CA LEU A 79 12.17 7.27 3.73
C LEU A 79 13.34 7.98 3.03
N SER A 80 13.37 9.31 3.03
CA SER A 80 14.48 10.09 2.48
C SER A 80 15.79 9.85 3.22
N GLU A 81 15.76 9.66 4.55
CA GLU A 81 16.95 9.37 5.36
C GLU A 81 17.60 8.02 5.01
N ILE A 82 16.83 7.08 4.46
CA ILE A 82 17.33 5.79 3.94
C ILE A 82 17.41 5.78 2.40
N ASP A 83 17.49 6.99 1.82
CA ASP A 83 17.65 7.26 0.40
C ASP A 83 16.54 6.64 -0.47
N ILE A 84 15.30 6.57 0.01
CA ILE A 84 14.10 6.16 -0.76
C ILE A 84 13.35 7.42 -1.20
N PRO A 85 13.46 7.82 -2.49
CA PRO A 85 12.69 8.93 -3.00
C PRO A 85 11.19 8.61 -3.02
N VAL A 86 10.36 9.63 -2.82
CA VAL A 86 8.91 9.52 -2.90
C VAL A 86 8.38 10.43 -4.00
N PHE A 87 7.50 9.90 -4.85
CA PHE A 87 6.78 10.70 -5.84
C PHE A 87 5.91 11.75 -5.15
N LYS A 88 6.08 13.01 -5.54
CA LYS A 88 5.36 14.14 -4.95
C LYS A 88 3.87 14.08 -5.31
N SER A 89 3.04 13.74 -4.33
CA SER A 89 1.58 13.76 -4.45
C SER A 89 0.95 14.85 -3.58
N SER A 90 -0.21 15.35 -4.01
CA SER A 90 -0.97 16.41 -3.30
C SER A 90 -2.11 15.86 -2.43
N GLY A 91 -2.32 14.54 -2.40
CA GLY A 91 -3.42 13.93 -1.66
C GLY A 91 -3.37 12.40 -1.70
N GLY A 92 -4.28 11.79 -0.96
CA GLY A 92 -4.34 10.34 -0.75
C GLY A 92 -4.04 9.96 0.70
N LEU A 93 -4.02 8.66 0.94
CA LEU A 93 -3.71 8.06 2.23
C LEU A 93 -2.40 7.24 2.19
N TYR A 94 -1.66 7.39 1.09
CA TYR A 94 -0.44 6.65 0.81
C TYR A 94 0.53 7.50 -0.02
N VAL A 95 1.80 7.10 0.01
CA VAL A 95 2.86 7.57 -0.86
C VAL A 95 3.22 6.52 -1.90
N TRP A 96 3.86 6.96 -2.97
CA TRP A 96 4.41 6.10 -4.02
C TRP A 96 5.93 6.25 -4.01
N ALA A 97 6.61 5.24 -3.48
CA ALA A 97 8.02 5.27 -3.14
C ALA A 97 8.85 4.48 -4.14
N ASP A 98 10.05 4.96 -4.41
CA ASP A 98 10.98 4.44 -5.40
C ASP A 98 12.05 3.56 -4.74
N PHE A 99 11.91 2.24 -4.90
CA PHE A 99 12.86 1.24 -4.42
C PHE A 99 13.74 0.70 -5.56
N ARG A 100 13.72 1.30 -6.76
CA ARG A 100 14.43 0.76 -7.94
C ARG A 100 15.91 0.50 -7.67
N LYS A 101 16.56 1.35 -6.89
CA LYS A 101 17.98 1.21 -6.51
C LYS A 101 18.29 -0.05 -5.67
N PHE A 102 17.29 -0.67 -5.06
CA PHE A 102 17.43 -1.87 -4.23
C PHE A 102 17.07 -3.15 -4.96
N LEU A 103 16.61 -3.07 -6.20
CA LEU A 103 16.37 -4.24 -7.01
C LEU A 103 17.70 -4.84 -7.49
N LYS A 104 17.77 -6.17 -7.54
CA LYS A 104 18.90 -6.90 -8.15
C LYS A 104 18.97 -6.67 -9.67
N SER A 105 17.82 -6.53 -10.30
CA SER A 105 17.63 -6.25 -11.73
C SER A 105 16.35 -5.43 -11.90
N GLN A 106 16.26 -4.63 -12.96
CA GLN A 106 15.05 -3.86 -13.26
C GLN A 106 13.97 -4.76 -13.90
N THR A 107 13.47 -5.73 -13.13
CA THR A 107 12.44 -6.70 -13.54
C THR A 107 11.38 -6.85 -12.45
N PHE A 108 10.18 -7.29 -12.84
CA PHE A 108 9.08 -7.50 -11.87
C PHE A 108 9.34 -8.70 -10.96
N GLU A 109 10.14 -9.67 -11.39
CA GLU A 109 10.59 -10.79 -10.56
C GLU A 109 11.44 -10.27 -9.40
N ALA A 110 12.39 -9.36 -9.69
CA ALA A 110 13.20 -8.73 -8.65
C ALA A 110 12.39 -7.82 -7.72
N GLU A 111 11.34 -7.16 -8.22
CA GLU A 111 10.39 -6.40 -7.38
C GLU A 111 9.68 -7.31 -6.38
N ILE A 112 9.19 -8.47 -6.83
CA ILE A 112 8.50 -9.43 -5.96
C ILE A 112 9.46 -10.09 -4.97
N ASP A 113 10.69 -10.40 -5.38
CA ASP A 113 11.73 -10.88 -4.47
C ASP A 113 12.03 -9.87 -3.35
N LEU A 114 12.16 -8.58 -3.70
CA LEU A 114 12.34 -7.52 -2.71
C LEU A 114 11.10 -7.40 -1.81
N TRP A 115 9.91 -7.48 -2.38
CA TRP A 115 8.66 -7.42 -1.62
C TRP A 115 8.56 -8.53 -0.57
N TRP A 116 8.94 -9.77 -0.91
CA TRP A 116 8.97 -10.88 0.05
C TRP A 116 9.93 -10.62 1.22
N LYS A 117 11.13 -10.08 0.95
CA LYS A 117 12.07 -9.68 2.00
C LYS A 117 11.49 -8.61 2.93
N ILE A 118 10.83 -7.60 2.35
CA ILE A 118 10.16 -6.55 3.14
C ILE A 118 9.03 -7.15 4.01
N LEU A 119 8.29 -8.11 3.46
CA LEU A 119 7.24 -8.81 4.19
C LEU A 119 7.78 -9.69 5.33
N ASP A 120 8.95 -10.31 5.15
CA ASP A 120 9.62 -11.09 6.19
C ASP A 120 9.95 -10.23 7.42
N GLU A 121 10.31 -8.96 7.19
CA GLU A 121 10.49 -7.91 8.21
C GLU A 121 9.17 -7.39 8.80
N LYS A 122 8.05 -8.05 8.49
CA LYS A 122 6.69 -7.74 8.99
C LYS A 122 6.21 -6.36 8.58
N ILE A 123 6.65 -5.90 7.41
CA ILE A 123 6.18 -4.70 6.74
C ILE A 123 5.35 -5.13 5.53
N LEU A 124 4.03 -4.98 5.61
CA LEU A 124 3.18 -5.21 4.44
C LEU A 124 3.00 -3.90 3.69
N ILE A 125 3.61 -3.80 2.51
CA ILE A 125 3.41 -2.69 1.55
C ILE A 125 2.93 -3.28 0.22
N SER A 126 2.41 -2.45 -0.69
CA SER A 126 1.88 -2.98 -1.96
C SER A 126 2.88 -2.76 -3.11
N PRO A 127 3.32 -3.81 -3.84
CA PRO A 127 4.25 -3.68 -4.95
C PRO A 127 3.60 -3.02 -6.17
N GLY A 128 4.42 -2.37 -6.99
CA GLY A 128 4.00 -1.64 -8.18
C GLY A 128 3.27 -2.51 -9.20
N LYS A 129 3.73 -3.75 -9.34
CA LYS A 129 3.12 -4.80 -10.16
C LYS A 129 1.64 -5.01 -9.85
N ALA A 130 1.23 -4.92 -8.58
CA ALA A 130 -0.17 -5.09 -8.17
C ALA A 130 -1.10 -3.97 -8.67
N PHE A 131 -0.55 -2.84 -9.13
CA PHE A 131 -1.28 -1.72 -9.72
C PHE A 131 -1.02 -1.57 -11.21
N TYR A 132 -0.44 -2.59 -11.86
CA TYR A 132 -0.04 -2.55 -13.26
C TYR A 132 0.91 -1.37 -13.55
N CYS A 133 1.81 -1.05 -12.61
CA CYS A 133 2.88 -0.10 -12.87
C CYS A 133 3.72 -0.62 -14.05
N TYR A 134 4.08 0.25 -14.98
CA TYR A 134 4.83 -0.14 -16.17
C TYR A 134 6.32 -0.39 -15.89
N GLU A 135 6.83 0.16 -14.78
CA GLU A 135 8.24 0.07 -14.38
C GLU A 135 8.32 -0.67 -13.03
N PRO A 136 9.20 -1.66 -12.88
CA PRO A 136 9.39 -2.35 -11.61
C PRO A 136 10.10 -1.46 -10.58
N GLY A 137 9.92 -1.78 -9.31
CA GLY A 137 10.63 -1.15 -8.18
C GLY A 137 9.85 -0.04 -7.48
N TRP A 138 8.60 0.20 -7.87
CA TRP A 138 7.74 1.14 -7.17
C TRP A 138 6.90 0.45 -6.10
N PHE A 139 6.66 1.12 -4.98
CA PHE A 139 5.84 0.57 -3.90
C PHE A 139 4.88 1.62 -3.33
N ARG A 140 3.68 1.18 -2.95
CA ARG A 140 2.70 1.99 -2.22
C ARG A 140 2.82 1.75 -0.72
N LEU A 141 2.98 2.84 0.03
CA LEU A 141 2.99 2.83 1.49
C LEU A 141 1.90 3.76 2.03
N VAL A 142 0.92 3.20 2.73
CA VAL A 142 -0.14 3.85 3.50
C VAL A 142 0.45 4.49 4.76
N PHE A 143 0.22 5.80 4.91
CA PHE A 143 0.67 6.58 6.08
C PHE A 143 -0.49 6.94 7.01
N SER A 144 -1.74 6.63 6.66
CA SER A 144 -2.92 6.98 7.45
C SER A 144 -3.18 6.00 8.61
N ASP A 145 -2.13 5.65 9.37
CA ASP A 145 -2.18 4.81 10.57
C ASP A 145 -1.47 5.55 11.73
N SER A 146 -1.22 4.89 12.86
CA SER A 146 -0.54 5.50 14.00
C SER A 146 0.91 5.85 13.67
N VAL A 147 1.35 7.00 14.19
CA VAL A 147 2.73 7.50 14.02
C VAL A 147 3.77 6.49 14.50
N ASP A 148 3.51 5.79 15.60
CA ASP A 148 4.40 4.73 16.13
C ASP A 148 4.66 3.61 15.11
N LYS A 149 3.64 3.23 14.34
CA LYS A 149 3.81 2.22 13.30
C LYS A 149 4.64 2.79 12.16
N ILE A 150 4.45 4.05 11.76
CA ILE A 150 5.25 4.69 10.70
C ILE A 150 6.72 4.66 11.09
N TYR A 151 7.06 5.05 12.32
CA TYR A 151 8.44 4.96 12.83
C TYR A 151 8.97 3.52 12.83
N LEU A 152 8.16 2.55 13.27
CA LEU A 152 8.55 1.15 13.25
C LEU A 152 8.81 0.63 11.82
N CYS A 153 8.03 1.07 10.83
CA CYS A 153 8.24 0.75 9.42
C CYS A 153 9.60 1.26 8.93
N ILE A 154 9.88 2.55 9.15
CA ILE A 154 11.16 3.19 8.76
C ILE A 154 12.33 2.47 9.42
N GLN A 155 12.24 2.21 10.73
CA GLN A 155 13.28 1.51 11.49
C GLN A 155 13.59 0.13 10.91
N ARG A 156 12.56 -0.67 10.61
CA ARG A 156 12.72 -2.02 10.07
C ARG A 156 13.28 -2.00 8.64
N LEU A 157 12.80 -1.07 7.80
CA LEU A 157 13.35 -0.87 6.46
C LEU A 157 14.84 -0.52 6.54
N GLN A 158 15.22 0.41 7.41
CA GLN A 158 16.61 0.79 7.63
C GLN A 158 17.48 -0.42 8.03
N GLN A 159 17.04 -1.19 9.02
CA GLN A 159 17.76 -2.37 9.51
C GLN A 159 17.95 -3.42 8.41
N MET A 160 16.88 -3.73 7.67
CA MET A 160 16.91 -4.67 6.55
C MET A 160 17.91 -4.24 5.48
N LEU A 161 17.88 -2.98 5.07
CA LEU A 161 18.74 -2.45 4.00
C LEU A 161 20.22 -2.43 4.41
N HIS A 162 20.51 -2.06 5.67
CA HIS A 162 21.89 -2.11 6.20
C HIS A 162 22.44 -3.55 6.25
N ALA A 163 21.59 -4.53 6.61
CA ALA A 163 21.99 -5.94 6.65
C ALA A 163 22.27 -6.53 5.25
N GLU A 164 21.55 -6.09 4.21
CA GLU A 164 21.82 -6.52 2.84
C GLU A 164 23.12 -5.90 2.28
N MET A 165 23.41 -4.63 2.62
CA MET A 165 24.66 -3.99 2.23
C MET A 165 25.88 -4.68 2.87
N SER A 166 25.82 -5.03 4.16
CA SER A 166 26.94 -5.72 4.84
C SER A 166 27.23 -7.10 4.25
N LYS A 167 26.20 -7.89 3.89
CA LYS A 167 26.35 -9.18 3.20
C LYS A 167 26.97 -9.05 1.81
N SER A 168 26.63 -7.98 1.08
CA SER A 168 27.20 -7.75 -0.25
C SER A 168 28.71 -7.45 -0.21
N ILE A 169 29.16 -6.72 0.83
CA ILE A 169 30.58 -6.41 1.05
C ILE A 169 31.37 -7.67 1.42
N SER A 170 30.87 -8.50 2.34
CA SER A 170 31.55 -9.74 2.74
C SER A 170 31.68 -10.77 1.62
N ASN A 171 30.70 -10.83 0.71
CA ASN A 171 30.73 -11.74 -0.44
C ASN A 171 31.65 -11.26 -1.59
N SER A 172 32.06 -9.99 -1.57
CA SER A 172 33.01 -9.42 -2.55
C SER A 172 34.48 -9.66 -2.19
N SER A 173 34.77 -10.11 -0.96
CA SER A 173 36.13 -10.31 -0.43
C SER A 173 36.68 -11.74 -0.51
N SER A 174 35.96 -12.70 -1.12
CA SER A 174 36.41 -14.09 -1.28
C SER A 174 36.88 -14.38 -2.73
N PRO A 175 38.03 -15.06 -2.96
CA PRO A 175 38.49 -15.39 -4.30
C PRO A 175 37.55 -16.39 -4.97
N LYS A 176 37.11 -16.09 -6.20
CA LYS A 176 36.32 -17.01 -7.02
C LYS A 176 37.23 -18.11 -7.58
N GLU A 177 37.14 -19.33 -7.04
CA GLU A 177 37.59 -20.52 -7.74
C GLU A 177 36.55 -20.91 -8.80
N ASN A 178 36.99 -20.92 -10.07
CA ASN A 178 36.22 -21.45 -11.19
C ASN A 178 36.11 -22.97 -11.06
N LYS A 179 34.88 -23.50 -10.99
CA LYS A 179 34.60 -24.86 -11.45
C LYS A 179 33.41 -24.85 -12.42
N HIS A 180 33.72 -25.38 -13.60
CA HIS A 180 32.88 -25.62 -14.76
C HIS A 180 32.26 -27.01 -14.60
N THR A 181 30.96 -27.17 -14.87
CA THR A 181 30.33 -28.40 -15.38
C THR A 181 28.91 -28.11 -15.89
N ASP A 182 28.54 -28.83 -16.95
CA ASP A 182 27.43 -28.63 -17.89
C ASP A 182 26.03 -29.09 -17.41
N LEU A 183 24.99 -28.52 -18.07
CA LEU A 183 23.72 -29.08 -18.63
C LEU A 183 23.15 -30.39 -18.03
N ASP A 184 21.86 -30.66 -17.79
CA ASP A 184 20.53 -30.19 -18.21
C ASP A 184 19.51 -30.66 -17.12
N ASP A 185 18.35 -30.02 -16.95
CA ASP A 185 17.04 -30.68 -17.09
C ASP A 185 15.87 -29.68 -16.92
N VAL A 186 14.90 -29.74 -17.84
CA VAL A 186 13.68 -28.92 -17.85
C VAL A 186 12.55 -29.78 -17.30
N SER A 187 11.95 -29.35 -16.18
CA SER A 187 10.61 -29.82 -15.80
C SER A 187 9.72 -28.67 -15.36
N THR A 188 8.72 -28.42 -16.20
CA THR A 188 7.66 -27.44 -16.02
C THR A 188 6.61 -28.03 -15.10
N ASN A 189 6.56 -27.62 -13.83
CA ASN A 189 5.44 -27.92 -12.95
C ASN A 189 4.66 -26.64 -12.63
N TYR A 190 3.53 -26.49 -13.32
CA TYR A 190 2.46 -25.56 -12.96
C TYR A 190 1.87 -25.99 -11.63
N VAL A 191 2.03 -25.18 -10.58
CA VAL A 191 1.31 -25.37 -9.31
C VAL A 191 0.08 -24.45 -9.32
N SER A 192 -1.09 -25.09 -9.19
CA SER A 192 -2.41 -24.48 -9.12
C SER A 192 -2.59 -23.62 -7.86
N VAL A 193 -3.46 -22.61 -7.95
CA VAL A 193 -3.60 -21.48 -7.01
C VAL A 193 -4.40 -21.80 -5.74
N ASP A 194 -4.71 -23.07 -5.45
CA ASP A 194 -5.70 -23.41 -4.41
C ASP A 194 -5.16 -24.04 -3.11
N ASP A 195 -3.84 -24.11 -2.90
CA ASP A 195 -3.25 -24.72 -1.67
C ASP A 195 -2.65 -23.73 -0.64
N VAL A 196 -2.98 -22.44 -0.72
CA VAL A 196 -2.42 -21.39 0.17
C VAL A 196 -3.31 -21.08 1.38
N SER A 197 -3.90 -22.08 2.06
CA SER A 197 -4.80 -21.81 3.20
C SER A 197 -4.33 -22.30 4.58
N GLU A 198 -3.29 -23.13 4.70
CA GLU A 198 -2.87 -23.70 5.99
C GLU A 198 -1.54 -23.16 6.57
N GLY A 199 -1.12 -21.97 6.16
CA GLY A 199 0.15 -21.37 6.60
C GLY A 199 0.07 -20.28 7.67
N TYR A 200 -1.11 -19.79 8.09
CA TYR A 200 -1.19 -18.45 8.71
C TYR A 200 -1.25 -18.39 10.25
N ALA A 201 -1.08 -19.51 10.94
CA ALA A 201 -1.21 -19.57 12.40
C ALA A 201 -0.05 -18.90 13.19
N HIS A 202 1.06 -18.54 12.54
CA HIS A 202 2.23 -17.90 13.17
C HIS A 202 2.33 -16.38 12.95
N LEU A 203 1.31 -15.74 12.37
CA LEU A 203 1.24 -14.31 12.07
C LEU A 203 0.96 -13.40 13.29
N LYS A 204 1.65 -13.60 14.42
CA LYS A 204 1.59 -12.63 15.51
C LYS A 204 2.39 -11.36 15.12
N LYS A 205 1.62 -10.37 14.63
CA LYS A 205 1.94 -8.94 14.35
C LYS A 205 2.67 -8.64 13.02
N ILE A 206 2.00 -8.89 11.88
CA ILE A 206 2.25 -8.11 10.67
C ILE A 206 1.70 -6.70 10.89
N ALA A 207 2.52 -5.68 10.64
CA ALA A 207 2.03 -4.31 10.57
C ALA A 207 1.70 -4.00 9.09
N VAL A 208 0.44 -3.61 8.87
CA VAL A 208 -0.06 -3.23 7.54
C VAL A 208 0.28 -1.78 7.31
N PHE A 209 0.99 -1.54 6.22
CA PHE A 209 1.36 -0.24 5.70
C PHE A 209 0.95 -0.15 4.23
#